data_AF-A0A261AS48-F1
#
_entry.id   AF-A0A261AS48-F1
#
_cell.length_a   1.000
_cell.length_b   1.000
_cell.length_c   1.000
_cell.angle_alpha   90.00
_cell.angle_beta   90.00
_cell.angle_gamma   90.00
#
_symmetry.space_group_name_H-M   'P 1'
#
loop_
_entity.id
_entity.type
_entity.pdbx_description
1 polymer ?
#
loop_
_entity_poly.entity_id
_entity_poly.type
_entity_poly.pdbx_seq_one_letter_code
_entity_poly.pdbx_strand_id
1 'polypeptide(L)'
;MLSTPQFPLLRLPLVALRHTLRMMGPSEVFLLTLFFKRVRVVAQSIFPRTKPSFYVDYCGEQKVGVLYARFPPKLNIPILKINFRTKKEEFLKKWKIDGEKFRYNTKFWKILQTHFSRVFPKTGAPHVAVTVDTMSKVPKSEKVELIEVKESKNRILKTSEVEKFVEIYNPILIYVHPQMEGELSDKSCLLTCENLLISYSRHFSRQNFLNFSGKYLLLQNTILTSEDLKIFLETWHKGTDRHLKVVYVFGNTNFEKEKILEGFDWK
;
A
#
# COMPACT_ATOMS: atom_id res chain seq x y z
N MET A 1 -34.18 18.89 30.25
CA MET A 1 -33.49 18.24 29.10
C MET A 1 -34.00 16.82 29.01
N LEU A 2 -34.73 16.46 27.95
CA LEU A 2 -35.18 15.07 27.74
C LEU A 2 -33.97 14.22 27.34
N SER A 3 -33.67 13.18 28.12
CA SER A 3 -32.62 12.22 27.81
C SER A 3 -32.99 11.45 26.54
N THR A 4 -32.10 11.45 25.56
CA THR A 4 -32.30 10.69 24.33
C THR A 4 -32.34 9.20 24.69
N PRO A 5 -33.38 8.43 24.32
CA PRO A 5 -33.46 7.02 24.66
C PRO A 5 -32.26 6.27 24.07
N GLN A 6 -31.52 5.56 24.91
CA GLN A 6 -30.37 4.76 24.48
C GLN A 6 -30.85 3.40 23.98
N PHE A 7 -30.72 3.16 22.67
CA PHE A 7 -30.99 1.85 22.09
C PHE A 7 -29.92 0.84 22.52
N PRO A 8 -30.29 -0.28 23.19
CA PRO A 8 -29.32 -1.19 23.77
C PRO A 8 -28.81 -2.21 22.73
N LEU A 9 -28.09 -1.72 21.71
CA LEU A 9 -27.57 -2.51 20.57
C LEU A 9 -26.89 -3.83 21.02
N LEU A 10 -26.07 -3.77 22.07
CA LEU A 10 -25.30 -4.91 22.57
C LEU A 10 -26.12 -5.95 23.34
N ARG A 11 -27.36 -5.63 23.70
CA ARG A 11 -28.31 -6.55 24.38
C ARG A 11 -29.21 -7.28 23.40
N LEU A 12 -29.19 -6.92 22.12
CA LEU A 12 -30.00 -7.58 21.10
C LEU A 12 -29.72 -9.09 21.03
N PRO A 13 -30.73 -9.90 20.66
CA PRO A 13 -30.52 -11.30 20.26
C PRO A 13 -29.51 -11.39 19.11
N LEU A 14 -28.81 -12.51 19.01
CA LEU A 14 -27.70 -12.70 18.05
C LEU A 14 -28.10 -12.40 16.60
N VAL A 15 -29.29 -12.87 16.20
CA VAL A 15 -29.84 -12.67 14.84
C VAL A 15 -30.06 -11.18 14.57
N ALA A 16 -30.77 -10.49 15.48
CA ALA A 16 -31.03 -9.05 15.36
C ALA A 16 -29.72 -8.25 15.32
N LEU A 17 -28.78 -8.54 16.22
CA LEU A 17 -27.45 -7.90 16.23
C LEU A 17 -26.71 -8.12 14.91
N ARG A 18 -26.72 -9.33 14.36
CA ARG A 18 -26.09 -9.64 13.07
C ARG A 18 -26.71 -8.85 11.92
N HIS A 19 -28.04 -8.74 11.89
CA HIS A 19 -28.73 -7.94 10.88
C HIS A 19 -28.40 -6.45 11.03
N THR A 20 -28.43 -5.91 12.24
CA THR A 20 -28.07 -4.50 12.47
C THR A 20 -26.64 -4.20 12.02
N LEU A 21 -25.67 -5.06 12.36
CA LEU A 21 -24.28 -4.89 11.93
C LEU A 21 -24.10 -5.00 10.40
N ARG A 22 -24.94 -5.77 9.69
CA ARG A 22 -24.92 -5.83 8.22
C ARG A 22 -25.44 -4.55 7.57
N MET A 23 -26.28 -3.80 8.26
CA MET A 23 -26.82 -2.51 7.79
C MET A 23 -25.86 -1.34 8.07
N MET A 24 -24.84 -1.55 8.91
CA MET A 24 -23.83 -0.56 9.23
C MET A 24 -22.71 -0.52 8.19
N GLY A 25 -22.06 0.64 8.07
CA GLY A 25 -20.86 0.77 7.25
C GLY A 25 -19.69 -0.08 7.80
N PRO A 26 -18.78 -0.60 6.94
CA PRO A 26 -17.65 -1.40 7.41
C PRO A 26 -16.77 -0.72 8.46
N SER A 27 -16.61 0.60 8.39
CA SER A 27 -15.89 1.40 9.39
C SER A 27 -16.57 1.39 10.75
N GLU A 28 -17.89 1.50 10.79
CA GLU A 28 -18.67 1.51 12.02
C GLU A 28 -18.61 0.13 12.70
N VAL A 29 -18.78 -0.93 11.91
CA VAL A 29 -18.63 -2.30 12.41
C VAL A 29 -17.22 -2.53 12.92
N PHE A 30 -16.18 -2.11 12.19
CA PHE A 30 -14.80 -2.24 12.64
C PHE A 30 -14.56 -1.50 13.96
N LEU A 31 -15.00 -0.24 14.08
CA LEU A 31 -14.87 0.52 15.32
C LEU A 31 -15.54 -0.20 16.49
N LEU A 32 -16.78 -0.70 16.32
CA LEU A 32 -17.46 -1.47 17.35
C LEU A 32 -16.70 -2.74 17.75
N THR A 33 -15.99 -3.39 16.81
CA THR A 33 -15.18 -4.59 17.12
C THR A 33 -13.95 -4.30 17.99
N LEU A 34 -13.46 -3.06 18.00
CA LEU A 34 -12.36 -2.63 18.88
C LEU A 34 -12.81 -2.64 20.34
N PHE A 35 -14.05 -2.20 20.60
CA PHE A 35 -14.58 -2.03 21.96
C PHE A 35 -15.34 -3.25 22.48
N PHE A 36 -16.03 -3.99 21.61
CA PHE A 36 -17.00 -4.98 22.03
C PHE A 36 -16.66 -6.38 21.51
N LYS A 37 -16.25 -7.26 22.43
CA LYS A 37 -15.93 -8.67 22.14
C LYS A 37 -17.10 -9.40 21.46
N ARG A 38 -18.35 -9.14 21.90
CA ARG A 38 -19.56 -9.73 21.30
C ARG A 38 -19.71 -9.33 19.82
N VAL A 39 -19.49 -8.06 19.50
CA VAL A 39 -19.55 -7.57 18.10
C VAL A 39 -18.44 -8.21 17.26
N ARG A 40 -17.23 -8.38 17.82
CA ARG A 40 -16.11 -9.03 17.13
C ARG A 40 -16.45 -10.44 16.63
N VAL A 41 -17.05 -11.26 17.50
CA VAL A 41 -17.46 -12.63 17.14
C VAL A 41 -18.51 -12.62 16.01
N VAL A 42 -19.48 -11.70 16.09
CA VAL A 42 -20.53 -11.59 15.07
C VAL A 42 -19.98 -11.07 13.74
N ALA A 43 -19.09 -10.06 13.76
CA ALA A 43 -18.51 -9.45 12.57
C ALA A 43 -17.72 -10.46 11.71
N GLN A 44 -17.00 -11.40 12.33
CA GLN A 44 -16.30 -12.47 11.62
C GLN A 44 -17.24 -13.32 10.75
N SER A 45 -18.50 -13.48 11.17
CA SER A 45 -19.53 -14.20 10.41
C SER A 45 -20.22 -13.35 9.32
N ILE A 46 -19.99 -12.04 9.30
CA ILE A 46 -20.58 -11.10 8.33
C ILE A 46 -19.67 -10.91 7.12
N PHE A 47 -18.34 -10.95 7.33
CA PHE A 47 -17.34 -10.69 6.29
C PHE A 47 -16.57 -11.91 5.74
N PRO A 48 -17.08 -13.17 5.73
CA PRO A 48 -16.26 -14.34 5.41
C PRO A 48 -15.81 -14.42 3.93
N ARG A 49 -16.45 -13.65 3.04
CA ARG A 49 -16.16 -13.64 1.60
C ARG A 49 -15.38 -12.40 1.14
N THR A 50 -15.27 -11.36 1.96
CA THR A 50 -14.52 -10.16 1.58
C THR A 50 -13.04 -10.36 1.92
N LYS A 51 -12.16 -9.88 1.03
CA LYS A 51 -10.72 -9.90 1.23
C LYS A 51 -10.15 -8.48 1.33
N PRO A 52 -10.52 -7.69 2.34
CA PRO A 52 -10.02 -6.33 2.44
C PRO A 52 -8.53 -6.33 2.78
N SER A 53 -7.79 -5.33 2.32
CA SER A 53 -6.41 -5.09 2.76
C SER A 53 -6.36 -3.97 3.78
N PHE A 54 -5.42 -4.10 4.72
CA PHE A 54 -5.08 -3.04 5.68
C PHE A 54 -4.27 -1.97 4.95
N TYR A 55 -4.89 -0.82 4.68
CA TYR A 55 -4.26 0.27 3.93
C TYR A 55 -4.11 1.51 4.81
N VAL A 56 -2.89 1.98 5.03
CA VAL A 56 -2.63 3.22 5.77
C VAL A 56 -2.09 4.27 4.81
N ASP A 57 -2.83 5.36 4.65
CA ASP A 57 -2.43 6.51 3.83
C ASP A 57 -1.83 7.60 4.73
N TYR A 58 -0.53 7.85 4.59
CA TYR A 58 0.19 8.91 5.28
C TYR A 58 0.29 10.21 4.44
N CYS A 59 -0.25 10.24 3.22
CA CYS A 59 -0.12 11.34 2.27
C CYS A 59 -1.06 12.52 2.56
N GLY A 60 -1.96 12.40 3.54
CA GLY A 60 -2.96 13.43 3.84
C GLY A 60 -2.37 14.79 4.22
N GLU A 61 -3.07 15.85 3.82
CA GLU A 61 -2.74 17.22 4.24
C GLU A 61 -2.73 17.31 5.78
N GLN A 62 -1.85 18.16 6.32
CA GLN A 62 -1.70 18.42 7.76
C GLN A 62 -1.01 17.34 8.62
N LYS A 63 -0.32 16.35 8.01
CA LYS A 63 0.33 15.23 8.74
C LYS A 63 -0.71 14.33 9.41
N VAL A 64 -1.72 13.93 8.67
CA VAL A 64 -2.74 12.98 9.12
C VAL A 64 -2.50 11.64 8.45
N GLY A 65 -2.53 10.56 9.23
CA GLY A 65 -2.61 9.19 8.73
C GLY A 65 -4.04 8.70 8.74
N VAL A 66 -4.49 8.13 7.63
CA VAL A 66 -5.83 7.56 7.52
C VAL A 66 -5.70 6.05 7.29
N LEU A 67 -6.30 5.26 8.18
CA LEU A 67 -6.50 3.84 7.98
C LEU A 67 -7.76 3.62 7.16
N TYR A 68 -7.63 2.83 6.10
CA TYR A 68 -8.72 2.37 5.26
C TYR A 68 -8.81 0.84 5.30
N ALA A 69 -10.03 0.32 5.20
CA ALA A 69 -10.24 -0.99 4.60
C ALA A 69 -10.37 -0.81 3.09
N ARG A 70 -9.44 -1.38 2.34
CA ARG A 70 -9.51 -1.40 0.88
C ARG A 70 -10.16 -2.70 0.43
N PHE A 71 -11.35 -2.60 -0.17
CA PHE A 71 -12.07 -3.73 -0.75
C PHE A 71 -11.82 -3.79 -2.27
N PRO A 72 -11.55 -4.97 -2.84
CA PRO A 72 -11.49 -5.14 -4.29
C PRO A 72 -12.83 -4.75 -4.97
N PRO A 73 -12.82 -4.16 -6.17
CA PRO A 73 -11.64 -3.88 -6.98
C PRO A 73 -10.86 -2.61 -6.62
N LYS A 74 -11.40 -1.64 -5.85
CA LYS A 74 -10.69 -0.40 -5.43
C LYS A 74 -11.45 0.49 -4.43
N LEU A 75 -12.38 -0.05 -3.65
CA LEU A 75 -13.17 0.74 -2.71
C LEU A 75 -12.38 0.96 -1.40
N ASN A 76 -11.85 2.17 -1.21
CA ASN A 76 -11.19 2.57 0.05
C ASN A 76 -12.23 3.13 1.02
N ILE A 77 -12.51 2.41 2.10
CA ILE A 77 -13.45 2.86 3.14
C ILE A 77 -12.63 3.35 4.35
N PRO A 78 -12.68 4.66 4.70
CA PRO A 78 -11.91 5.21 5.80
C PRO A 78 -12.44 4.67 7.13
N ILE A 79 -11.58 4.03 7.90
CA ILE A 79 -11.89 3.44 9.20
C ILE A 79 -11.50 4.37 10.33
N LEU A 80 -10.30 4.95 10.25
CA LEU A 80 -9.69 5.70 11.34
C LEU A 80 -8.84 6.84 10.78
N LYS A 81 -8.83 7.98 11.45
CA LYS A 81 -8.04 9.15 11.06
C LYS A 81 -7.30 9.68 12.27
N ILE A 82 -5.97 9.69 12.18
CA ILE A 82 -5.08 10.10 13.26
C ILE A 82 -4.26 11.28 12.79
N ASN A 83 -4.30 12.35 13.57
CA ASN A 83 -3.42 13.48 13.36
C ASN A 83 -2.08 13.22 14.06
N PHE A 84 -0.99 13.11 13.30
CA PHE A 84 0.33 12.81 13.87
C PHE A 84 0.92 13.97 14.69
N ARG A 85 0.47 15.22 14.48
CA ARG A 85 0.94 16.37 15.28
C ARG A 85 0.34 16.34 16.67
N THR A 86 -0.98 16.24 16.74
CA THR A 86 -1.70 16.26 18.01
C THR A 86 -1.71 14.89 18.69
N LYS A 87 -1.35 13.83 17.95
CA LYS A 87 -1.52 12.42 18.35
C LYS A 87 -2.96 12.11 18.76
N LYS A 88 -3.92 12.88 18.27
CA LYS A 88 -5.35 12.74 18.56
C LYS A 88 -6.08 12.12 17.38
N GLU A 89 -7.03 11.26 17.74
CA GLU A 89 -8.02 10.63 16.88
C GLU A 89 -9.12 11.65 16.52
N GLU A 90 -9.43 11.79 15.23
CA GLU A 90 -10.52 12.67 14.78
C GLU A 90 -11.88 11.95 14.78
N PHE A 91 -11.91 10.63 14.53
CA PHE A 91 -13.16 9.87 14.40
C PHE A 91 -13.86 9.56 15.73
N LEU A 92 -13.11 9.35 16.83
CA LEU A 92 -13.70 8.98 18.13
C LEU A 92 -14.50 10.11 18.80
N LYS A 93 -14.22 11.38 18.43
CA LYS A 93 -15.00 12.53 18.90
C LYS A 93 -16.47 12.44 18.52
N LYS A 94 -16.77 11.96 17.29
CA LYS A 94 -18.15 11.77 16.82
C LYS A 94 -18.94 10.79 17.70
N TRP A 95 -18.24 9.79 18.25
CA TRP A 95 -18.85 8.73 19.06
C TRP A 95 -18.76 8.99 20.57
N LYS A 96 -18.23 10.14 20.99
CA LYS A 96 -17.95 10.46 22.41
C LYS A 96 -17.14 9.38 23.14
N ILE A 97 -16.32 8.64 22.38
CA ILE A 97 -15.44 7.62 22.95
C ILE A 97 -14.16 8.33 23.39
N ASP A 98 -13.78 8.12 24.65
CA ASP A 98 -12.51 8.64 25.16
C ASP A 98 -11.33 7.97 24.42
N GLY A 99 -10.62 8.80 23.64
CA GLY A 99 -9.48 8.39 22.83
C GLY A 99 -8.19 8.20 23.63
N GLU A 100 -8.17 8.45 24.95
CA GLU A 100 -6.97 8.24 25.80
C GLU A 100 -6.38 6.83 25.65
N LYS A 101 -7.22 5.80 25.45
CA LYS A 101 -6.79 4.41 25.21
C LYS A 101 -6.10 4.19 23.86
N PHE A 102 -6.25 5.13 22.92
CA PHE A 102 -5.69 5.08 21.56
C PHE A 102 -4.57 6.11 21.38
N ARG A 103 -3.87 6.51 22.46
CA ARG A 103 -2.68 7.35 22.35
C ARG A 103 -1.71 6.73 21.35
N TYR A 104 -1.44 7.47 20.28
CA TYR A 104 -0.52 7.08 19.22
C TYR A 104 0.85 6.74 19.83
N ASN A 105 1.22 5.47 19.75
CA ASN A 105 2.54 4.97 20.10
C ASN A 105 3.04 4.07 18.96
N THR A 106 4.31 3.67 19.01
CA THR A 106 4.95 2.89 17.94
C THR A 106 4.26 1.54 17.67
N LYS A 107 3.57 0.96 18.65
CA LYS A 107 2.86 -0.32 18.53
C LYS A 107 1.42 -0.17 18.05
N PHE A 108 0.91 1.06 17.95
CA PHE A 108 -0.49 1.35 17.66
C PHE A 108 -0.97 0.70 16.35
N TRP A 109 -0.26 0.94 15.25
CA TRP A 109 -0.62 0.37 13.95
C TRP A 109 -0.51 -1.16 13.94
N LYS A 110 0.50 -1.72 14.60
CA LYS A 110 0.64 -3.17 14.77
C LYS A 110 -0.57 -3.79 15.49
N ILE A 111 -1.09 -3.13 16.54
CA ILE A 111 -2.28 -3.57 17.26
C ILE A 111 -3.50 -3.53 16.34
N LEU A 112 -3.69 -2.43 15.60
CA LEU A 112 -4.81 -2.29 14.68
C LEU A 112 -4.73 -3.29 13.52
N GLN A 113 -3.56 -3.49 12.93
CA GLN A 113 -3.32 -4.48 11.88
C GLN A 113 -3.62 -5.90 12.37
N THR A 114 -3.14 -6.25 13.57
CA THR A 114 -3.42 -7.55 14.20
C THR A 114 -4.92 -7.73 14.43
N HIS A 115 -5.59 -6.68 14.92
CA HIS A 115 -7.04 -6.71 15.13
C HIS A 115 -7.81 -6.81 13.81
N PHE A 116 -7.37 -6.09 12.79
CA PHE A 116 -7.95 -6.12 11.45
C PHE A 116 -7.90 -7.52 10.84
N SER A 117 -6.74 -8.18 10.86
CA SER A 117 -6.62 -9.57 10.39
C SER A 117 -7.43 -10.58 11.19
N ARG A 118 -7.70 -10.30 12.48
CA ARG A 118 -8.61 -11.13 13.29
C ARG A 118 -10.08 -10.95 12.92
N VAL A 119 -10.49 -9.74 12.54
CA VAL A 119 -11.88 -9.45 12.12
C VAL A 119 -12.12 -9.90 10.68
N PHE A 120 -11.11 -9.79 9.83
CA PHE A 120 -11.13 -10.16 8.41
C PHE A 120 -10.12 -11.30 8.16
N PRO A 121 -10.53 -12.58 8.24
CA PRO A 121 -9.60 -13.71 8.19
C PRO A 121 -8.85 -13.84 6.85
N LYS A 122 -9.43 -13.33 5.77
CA LYS A 122 -8.83 -13.34 4.42
C LYS A 122 -8.28 -11.95 4.06
N THR A 123 -7.47 -11.36 4.93
CA THR A 123 -6.84 -10.07 4.64
C THR A 123 -5.86 -10.13 3.48
N GLY A 124 -5.90 -9.13 2.63
CA GLY A 124 -4.84 -8.89 1.64
C GLY A 124 -3.55 -8.36 2.30
N ALA A 125 -2.50 -8.26 1.48
CA ALA A 125 -1.20 -7.75 1.87
C ALA A 125 -1.30 -6.35 2.52
N PRO A 126 -0.64 -6.11 3.67
CA PRO A 126 -0.58 -4.78 4.29
C PRO A 126 0.06 -3.75 3.37
N HIS A 127 -0.60 -2.61 3.21
CA HIS A 127 -0.22 -1.58 2.26
C HIS A 127 -0.08 -0.23 2.97
N VAL A 128 1.03 0.46 2.72
CA VAL A 128 1.21 1.86 3.13
C VAL A 128 1.38 2.76 1.91
N ALA A 129 0.71 3.91 1.93
CA ALA A 129 1.01 5.01 1.02
C ALA A 129 1.72 6.13 1.77
N VAL A 130 2.78 6.65 1.19
CA VAL A 130 3.63 7.69 1.77
C VAL A 130 3.99 8.74 0.74
N THR A 131 4.30 9.93 1.22
CA THR A 131 5.09 10.92 0.49
C THR A 131 6.48 10.97 1.10
N VAL A 132 7.42 11.61 0.40
CA VAL A 132 8.76 11.88 0.92
C VAL A 132 8.71 12.57 2.31
N ASP A 133 7.74 13.46 2.57
CA ASP A 133 7.58 14.15 3.88
C ASP A 133 7.06 13.27 5.02
N THR A 134 6.64 12.05 4.71
CA THR A 134 5.91 11.18 5.63
C THR A 134 6.50 9.78 5.76
N MET A 135 7.45 9.39 4.90
CA MET A 135 8.23 8.14 5.02
C MET A 135 8.78 7.92 6.44
N SER A 136 9.40 8.94 7.05
CA SER A 136 9.97 8.86 8.40
C SER A 136 8.94 8.68 9.53
N LYS A 137 7.65 8.85 9.23
CA LYS A 137 6.56 8.71 10.21
C LYS A 137 5.99 7.30 10.27
N VAL A 138 6.29 6.46 9.28
CA VAL A 138 5.90 5.05 9.30
C VAL A 138 6.69 4.35 10.42
N PRO A 139 6.03 3.69 11.39
CA PRO A 139 6.75 2.98 12.44
C PRO A 139 7.49 1.75 11.92
N LYS A 140 8.76 1.60 12.27
CA LYS A 140 9.61 0.46 11.88
C LYS A 140 9.06 -0.91 12.30
N SER A 141 8.15 -0.96 13.28
CA SER A 141 7.52 -2.20 13.74
C SER A 141 6.32 -2.64 12.90
N GLU A 142 5.90 -1.83 11.93
CA GLU A 142 4.79 -2.12 11.05
C GLU A 142 5.21 -3.15 10.00
N LYS A 143 4.38 -4.20 9.82
CA LYS A 143 4.60 -5.15 8.73
C LYS A 143 4.02 -4.53 7.46
N VAL A 144 4.88 -4.25 6.49
CA VAL A 144 4.52 -3.63 5.21
C VAL A 144 4.90 -4.57 4.08
N GLU A 145 3.94 -4.98 3.26
CA GLU A 145 4.20 -5.83 2.08
C GLU A 145 4.12 -5.04 0.78
N LEU A 146 3.30 -3.97 0.75
CA LEU A 146 3.14 -3.09 -0.39
C LEU A 146 3.46 -1.65 0.02
N ILE A 147 4.25 -0.94 -0.78
CA ILE A 147 4.58 0.47 -0.59
C ILE A 147 4.15 1.25 -1.83
N GLU A 148 3.39 2.31 -1.62
CA GLU A 148 3.04 3.30 -2.65
C GLU A 148 3.65 4.65 -2.28
N VAL A 149 4.60 5.13 -3.08
CA VAL A 149 5.20 6.45 -2.90
C VAL A 149 4.50 7.43 -3.82
N LYS A 150 3.77 8.39 -3.23
CA LYS A 150 3.06 9.46 -3.93
C LYS A 150 3.86 10.75 -3.94
N GLU A 151 3.49 11.64 -4.86
CA GLU A 151 4.09 12.96 -4.99
C GLU A 151 3.91 13.83 -3.73
N SER A 152 4.93 14.63 -3.41
CA SER A 152 4.85 15.67 -2.39
C SER A 152 4.71 17.04 -3.03
N LYS A 153 3.96 17.93 -2.38
CA LYS A 153 3.83 19.33 -2.77
C LYS A 153 5.07 20.18 -2.42
N ASN A 154 5.93 19.71 -1.52
CA ASN A 154 6.93 20.56 -0.87
C ASN A 154 8.37 20.25 -1.24
N ARG A 155 8.67 19.02 -1.69
CA ARG A 155 10.04 18.61 -2.02
C ARG A 155 10.06 17.45 -3.02
N ILE A 156 11.13 17.44 -3.81
CA ILE A 156 11.45 16.35 -4.74
C ILE A 156 11.91 15.13 -3.95
N LEU A 157 11.54 13.94 -4.43
CA LEU A 157 11.92 12.66 -3.84
C LEU A 157 13.33 12.28 -4.29
N LYS A 158 14.24 11.98 -3.36
CA LYS A 158 15.56 11.44 -3.71
C LYS A 158 15.53 9.93 -3.81
N THR A 159 16.27 9.35 -4.76
CA THR A 159 16.41 7.90 -4.93
C THR A 159 16.88 7.23 -3.62
N SER A 160 17.89 7.79 -2.96
CA SER A 160 18.41 7.27 -1.69
C SER A 160 17.41 7.29 -0.53
N GLU A 161 16.38 8.13 -0.56
CA GLU A 161 15.31 8.10 0.45
C GLU A 161 14.39 6.91 0.24
N VAL A 162 14.11 6.56 -1.01
CA VAL A 162 13.33 5.36 -1.35
C VAL A 162 14.10 4.10 -1.00
N GLU A 163 15.39 4.03 -1.35
CA GLU A 163 16.24 2.87 -1.06
C GLU A 163 16.31 2.58 0.44
N LYS A 164 16.60 3.60 1.26
CA LYS A 164 16.58 3.48 2.73
C LYS A 164 15.23 3.00 3.25
N PHE A 165 14.14 3.47 2.64
CA PHE A 165 12.79 3.07 3.05
C PHE A 165 12.53 1.60 2.69
N VAL A 166 12.92 1.16 1.50
CA VAL A 166 12.84 -0.24 1.05
C VAL A 166 13.68 -1.16 1.92
N GLU A 167 14.90 -0.78 2.28
CA GLU A 167 15.78 -1.55 3.16
C GLU A 167 15.18 -1.76 4.56
N ILE A 168 14.47 -0.76 5.09
CA ILE A 168 13.83 -0.85 6.41
C ILE A 168 12.67 -1.86 6.41
N TYR A 169 11.85 -1.86 5.36
CA TYR A 169 10.58 -2.59 5.35
C TYR A 169 10.60 -3.88 4.52
N ASN A 170 11.54 -4.01 3.59
CA ASN A 170 11.69 -5.11 2.65
C ASN A 170 10.34 -5.54 2.00
N PRO A 171 9.67 -4.62 1.27
CA PRO A 171 8.36 -4.89 0.71
C PRO A 171 8.42 -5.91 -0.43
N ILE A 172 7.30 -6.61 -0.65
CA ILE A 172 7.11 -7.47 -1.82
C ILE A 172 6.88 -6.61 -3.07
N LEU A 173 6.18 -5.49 -2.92
CA LEU A 173 5.92 -4.54 -4.01
C LEU A 173 6.21 -3.12 -3.59
N ILE A 174 6.90 -2.40 -4.46
CA ILE A 174 7.00 -0.95 -4.38
C ILE A 174 6.51 -0.31 -5.68
N TYR A 175 5.69 0.74 -5.52
CA TYR A 175 5.24 1.58 -6.60
C TYR A 175 5.64 3.03 -6.32
N VAL A 176 6.53 3.58 -7.14
CA VAL A 176 6.99 4.97 -7.06
C VAL A 176 6.31 5.79 -8.16
N HIS A 177 5.36 6.64 -7.75
CA HIS A 177 4.67 7.55 -8.65
C HIS A 177 5.48 8.78 -9.06
N PRO A 178 6.19 9.50 -8.17
CA PRO A 178 6.88 10.73 -8.55
C PRO A 178 8.23 10.46 -9.24
N GLN A 179 8.76 11.48 -9.90
CA GLN A 179 10.14 11.47 -10.37
C GLN A 179 11.11 11.44 -9.17
N MET A 180 12.13 10.58 -9.26
CA MET A 180 13.23 10.54 -8.31
C MET A 180 14.42 11.36 -8.80
N GLU A 181 15.06 12.06 -7.89
CA GLU A 181 16.32 12.78 -8.08
C GLU A 181 17.51 11.97 -7.58
N GLY A 182 18.57 11.96 -8.38
CA GLY A 182 19.80 11.19 -8.12
C GLY A 182 19.87 9.92 -8.97
N GLU A 183 21.10 9.45 -9.19
CA GLU A 183 21.36 8.24 -9.97
C GLU A 183 20.87 6.99 -9.24
N LEU A 184 20.35 6.03 -10.01
CA LEU A 184 20.05 4.69 -9.52
C LEU A 184 21.29 3.82 -9.70
N SER A 185 21.93 3.49 -8.59
CA SER A 185 23.12 2.62 -8.62
C SER A 185 22.77 1.25 -9.19
N ASP A 186 23.70 0.65 -9.92
CA ASP A 186 23.60 -0.75 -10.38
C ASP A 186 23.53 -1.78 -9.24
N LYS A 187 23.83 -1.36 -8.01
CA LYS A 187 23.71 -2.16 -6.78
C LYS A 187 22.50 -1.77 -5.94
N SER A 188 21.57 -0.99 -6.49
CA SER A 188 20.38 -0.54 -5.77
C SER A 188 19.52 -1.71 -5.29
N CYS A 189 19.04 -1.62 -4.05
CA CYS A 189 18.06 -2.57 -3.51
C CYS A 189 16.71 -2.55 -4.27
N LEU A 190 16.45 -1.50 -5.06
CA LEU A 190 15.27 -1.47 -5.93
C LEU A 190 15.35 -2.52 -7.03
N LEU A 191 16.55 -2.84 -7.53
CA LEU A 191 16.74 -3.80 -8.62
C LEU A 191 16.52 -5.27 -8.20
N THR A 192 16.44 -5.52 -6.89
CA THR A 192 16.20 -6.84 -6.30
C THR A 192 14.80 -6.99 -5.70
N CYS A 193 13.97 -5.94 -5.77
CA CYS A 193 12.57 -6.02 -5.33
C CYS A 193 11.77 -7.00 -6.19
N GLU A 194 10.94 -7.87 -5.58
CA GLU A 194 10.15 -8.84 -6.35
C GLU A 194 9.21 -8.15 -7.36
N ASN A 195 8.57 -7.05 -6.95
CA ASN A 195 7.70 -6.26 -7.81
C ASN A 195 8.09 -4.79 -7.74
N LEU A 196 8.58 -4.24 -8.86
CA LEU A 196 8.99 -2.84 -8.97
C LEU A 196 8.16 -2.12 -10.03
N LEU A 197 7.48 -1.06 -9.61
CA LEU A 197 6.74 -0.17 -10.50
C LEU A 197 7.28 1.26 -10.34
N ILE A 198 7.66 1.91 -11.44
CA ILE A 198 8.16 3.29 -11.44
C ILE A 198 7.45 4.08 -12.55
N SER A 199 6.69 5.11 -12.17
CA SER A 199 5.93 5.93 -13.14
C SER A 199 6.80 6.91 -13.94
N TYR A 200 7.87 7.43 -13.34
CA TYR A 200 8.84 8.31 -14.02
C TYR A 200 10.23 7.71 -13.94
N SER A 201 10.49 6.76 -14.84
CA SER A 201 11.70 5.93 -14.85
C SER A 201 12.83 6.50 -15.72
N ARG A 202 12.91 7.82 -15.91
CA ARG A 202 13.95 8.44 -16.76
C ARG A 202 15.38 8.25 -16.24
N HIS A 203 15.55 8.06 -14.93
CA HIS A 203 16.84 7.77 -14.32
C HIS A 203 17.20 6.27 -14.37
N PHE A 204 16.30 5.42 -14.87
CA PHE A 204 16.49 3.99 -14.96
C PHE A 204 17.27 3.68 -16.25
N SER A 205 18.57 3.40 -16.10
CA SER A 205 19.47 3.17 -17.22
C SER A 205 19.29 1.79 -17.85
N ARG A 206 19.87 1.58 -19.04
CA ARG A 206 19.98 0.24 -19.65
C ARG A 206 20.65 -0.75 -18.71
N GLN A 207 21.71 -0.35 -17.99
CA GLN A 207 22.42 -1.25 -17.09
C GLN A 207 21.55 -1.65 -15.90
N ASN A 208 20.79 -0.70 -15.33
CA ASN A 208 19.81 -1.02 -14.29
C ASN A 208 18.75 -2.01 -14.78
N PHE A 209 18.31 -1.86 -16.04
CA PHE A 209 17.34 -2.76 -16.66
C PHE A 209 17.86 -4.18 -16.87
N LEU A 210 19.11 -4.32 -17.29
CA LEU A 210 19.77 -5.62 -17.41
C LEU A 210 20.09 -6.26 -16.04
N ASN A 211 20.29 -5.45 -15.01
CA ASN A 211 20.61 -5.91 -13.65
C ASN A 211 19.36 -6.20 -12.79
N PHE A 212 18.15 -5.88 -13.28
CA PHE A 212 16.93 -6.17 -12.54
C PHE A 212 16.75 -7.69 -12.40
N SER A 213 16.57 -8.16 -11.17
CA SER A 213 16.47 -9.59 -10.84
C SER A 213 15.14 -9.95 -10.16
N GLY A 214 14.19 -9.01 -10.15
CA GLY A 214 12.86 -9.23 -9.65
C GLY A 214 11.98 -10.00 -10.62
N LYS A 215 10.69 -10.11 -10.27
CA LYS A 215 9.72 -10.96 -10.98
C LYS A 215 8.79 -10.17 -11.87
N TYR A 216 8.42 -8.96 -11.45
CA TYR A 216 7.53 -8.08 -12.20
C TYR A 216 8.10 -6.67 -12.21
N LEU A 217 8.29 -6.13 -13.42
CA LEU A 217 8.83 -4.80 -13.62
C LEU A 217 7.86 -3.97 -14.45
N LEU A 218 7.59 -2.74 -14.00
CA LEU A 218 6.85 -1.74 -14.76
C LEU A 218 7.62 -0.43 -14.75
N LEU A 219 7.98 0.03 -15.95
CA LEU A 219 8.67 1.30 -16.17
C LEU A 219 7.78 2.16 -17.06
N GLN A 220 7.35 3.33 -16.57
CA GLN A 220 6.67 4.33 -17.36
C GLN A 220 7.53 5.58 -17.55
N ASN A 221 7.23 6.32 -18.60
CA ASN A 221 7.92 7.54 -19.01
C ASN A 221 9.44 7.36 -19.08
N THR A 222 9.89 6.17 -19.53
CA THR A 222 11.31 5.83 -19.60
C THR A 222 12.03 6.57 -20.74
N ILE A 223 13.36 6.60 -20.66
CA ILE A 223 14.27 7.01 -21.75
C ILE A 223 14.86 5.82 -22.52
N LEU A 224 14.56 4.58 -22.11
CA LEU A 224 15.00 3.39 -22.82
C LEU A 224 14.54 3.45 -24.27
N THR A 225 15.37 2.93 -25.17
CA THR A 225 15.18 2.91 -26.61
C THR A 225 14.79 1.51 -27.09
N SER A 226 14.34 1.41 -28.35
CA SER A 226 14.12 0.11 -29.02
C SER A 226 15.38 -0.78 -29.00
N GLU A 227 16.57 -0.17 -29.07
CA GLU A 227 17.85 -0.88 -29.00
C GLU A 227 18.09 -1.49 -27.61
N ASP A 228 17.81 -0.72 -26.55
CA ASP A 228 17.96 -1.20 -25.18
C ASP A 228 17.03 -2.40 -24.89
N LEU A 229 15.80 -2.34 -25.42
CA LEU A 229 14.82 -3.42 -25.32
C LEU A 229 15.24 -4.67 -26.10
N LYS A 230 15.77 -4.51 -27.33
CA LYS A 230 16.32 -5.62 -28.12
C LYS A 230 17.40 -6.35 -27.34
N ILE A 231 18.39 -5.61 -26.83
CA ILE A 231 19.52 -6.17 -26.09
C ILE A 231 19.06 -6.88 -24.81
N PHE A 232 18.09 -6.29 -24.10
CA PHE A 232 17.47 -6.94 -22.95
C PHE A 232 16.81 -8.27 -23.34
N LEU A 233 16.01 -8.30 -24.40
CA LEU A 233 15.37 -9.53 -24.88
C LEU A 233 16.40 -10.58 -25.28
N GLU A 234 17.50 -10.19 -25.93
CA GLU A 234 18.54 -11.12 -26.36
C GLU A 234 19.24 -11.75 -25.17
N THR A 235 19.50 -10.94 -24.14
CA THR A 235 20.11 -11.37 -22.88
C THR A 235 19.16 -12.30 -22.12
N TRP A 236 17.89 -11.92 -22.02
CA TRP A 236 16.87 -12.67 -21.31
C TRP A 236 16.57 -14.01 -21.99
N HIS A 237 16.43 -14.03 -23.32
CA HIS A 237 16.16 -15.23 -24.10
C HIS A 237 17.28 -16.28 -24.00
N LYS A 238 18.54 -15.85 -23.88
CA LYS A 238 19.69 -16.74 -23.66
C LYS A 238 19.69 -17.42 -22.28
N GLY A 239 18.73 -17.08 -21.40
CA GLY A 239 18.37 -17.88 -20.24
C GLY A 239 19.10 -17.55 -18.93
N THR A 240 19.67 -16.35 -18.82
CA THR A 240 20.40 -15.93 -17.60
C THR A 240 19.47 -15.54 -16.44
N ASP A 241 18.20 -15.18 -16.70
CA ASP A 241 17.24 -14.81 -15.64
C ASP A 241 15.94 -15.63 -15.71
N ARG A 242 15.75 -16.50 -14.73
CA ARG A 242 14.58 -17.39 -14.59
C ARG A 242 13.49 -16.84 -13.67
N HIS A 243 13.70 -15.72 -13.02
CA HIS A 243 12.76 -15.17 -12.03
C HIS A 243 11.80 -14.17 -12.65
N LEU A 244 12.25 -13.43 -13.65
CA LEU A 244 11.45 -12.45 -14.36
C LEU A 244 10.29 -13.10 -15.11
N LYS A 245 9.07 -12.66 -14.80
CA LYS A 245 7.83 -13.17 -15.40
C LYS A 245 7.20 -12.19 -16.38
N VAL A 246 7.20 -10.91 -16.03
CA VAL A 246 6.57 -9.88 -16.86
C VAL A 246 7.34 -8.57 -16.74
N VAL A 247 7.54 -7.93 -17.88
CA VAL A 247 8.03 -6.56 -17.98
C VAL A 247 7.04 -5.74 -18.78
N TYR A 248 6.67 -4.59 -18.23
CA TYR A 248 5.95 -3.54 -18.96
C TYR A 248 6.83 -2.31 -19.07
N VAL A 249 7.12 -1.88 -20.30
CA VAL A 249 7.87 -0.66 -20.57
C VAL A 249 7.01 0.28 -21.40
N PHE A 250 6.82 1.50 -20.89
CA PHE A 250 6.12 2.57 -21.58
C PHE A 250 7.08 3.75 -21.73
N GLY A 251 7.52 4.00 -22.97
CA GLY A 251 8.36 5.13 -23.32
C GLY A 251 7.55 6.41 -23.50
N ASN A 252 8.25 7.55 -23.57
CA ASN A 252 7.65 8.81 -24.04
C ASN A 252 7.51 8.85 -25.58
N THR A 253 8.18 7.93 -26.27
CA THR A 253 8.13 7.74 -27.72
C THR A 253 7.66 6.32 -28.03
N ASN A 254 7.14 6.11 -29.23
CA ASN A 254 6.79 4.78 -29.70
C ASN A 254 8.04 3.92 -29.84
N PHE A 255 7.94 2.69 -29.34
CA PHE A 255 8.95 1.67 -29.57
C PHE A 255 8.76 1.05 -30.97
N GLU A 256 9.85 0.92 -31.71
CA GLU A 256 9.86 0.30 -33.03
C GLU A 256 9.85 -1.22 -32.83
N LYS A 257 8.65 -1.82 -32.93
CA LYS A 257 8.45 -3.26 -32.69
C LYS A 257 9.34 -4.10 -33.60
N GLU A 258 9.46 -3.72 -34.87
CA GLU A 258 10.25 -4.42 -35.88
C GLU A 258 11.72 -4.47 -35.47
N LYS A 259 12.26 -3.35 -34.98
CA LYS A 259 13.64 -3.26 -34.50
C LYS A 259 13.87 -4.10 -33.24
N ILE A 260 12.91 -4.13 -32.32
CA ILE A 260 13.02 -4.89 -31.06
C ILE A 260 13.04 -6.39 -31.32
N LEU A 261 12.25 -6.87 -32.28
CA LEU A 261 12.07 -8.28 -32.57
C LEU A 261 13.00 -8.81 -33.66
N GLU A 262 13.82 -7.95 -34.25
CA GLU A 262 14.80 -8.32 -35.26
C GLU A 262 15.76 -9.39 -34.71
N GLY A 263 15.90 -10.51 -35.43
CA GLY A 263 16.80 -11.61 -35.04
C GLY A 263 16.16 -12.67 -34.13
N PHE A 264 14.88 -12.53 -33.79
CA PHE A 264 14.12 -13.52 -33.03
C PHE A 264 13.08 -14.22 -33.92
N ASP A 265 13.05 -15.55 -33.87
CA ASP A 265 12.08 -16.36 -34.61
C ASP A 265 10.81 -16.53 -33.76
N TRP A 266 9.94 -15.52 -33.78
CA TRP A 266 8.66 -15.55 -33.07
C TRP A 266 7.61 -16.29 -33.91
N LYS A 267 7.40 -17.58 -33.63
CA LYS A 267 6.25 -18.34 -34.15
C LYS A 267 5.01 -18.17 -33.27
#